data_AF-A0AAU7CDT3-F1
#
_entry.id   AF-A0AAU7CDT3-F1
#
_cell.length_a   1.000
_cell.length_b   1.000
_cell.length_c   1.000
_cell.angle_alpha   90.00
_cell.angle_beta   90.00
_cell.angle_gamma   90.00
#
_symmetry.space_group_name_H-M   'P 1'
#
loop_
_entity.id
_entity.type
_entity.pdbx_description
1 polymer ?
#
loop_
_entity_poly.entity_id
_entity_poly.type
_entity_poly.pdbx_seq_one_letter_code
_entity_poly.pdbx_strand_id
1 'polypeptide(L)'
;MRELLGRRELDHRAAKAVDLFCCRVKTAIGALSAVLGGLDSLVFSDGIGENSPEVRRCVCEGLEFLGIALDGGVKRSRRTVDLDRSERDPSPGHTN
;
A
#
# COMPACT_ATOMS: atom_id res chain seq x y z
N MET A 1 5.76 10.50 -5.42
CA MET A 1 5.10 10.39 -4.09
C MET A 1 5.93 10.97 -2.96
N ARG A 2 7.21 10.56 -2.78
CA ARG A 2 8.10 11.07 -1.71
C ARG A 2 8.16 12.60 -1.61
N GLU A 3 8.25 13.30 -2.74
CA GLU A 3 8.28 14.76 -2.80
C GLU A 3 6.96 15.40 -2.36
N LEU A 4 5.81 14.81 -2.73
CA LEU A 4 4.49 15.29 -2.32
C LEU A 4 4.27 15.11 -0.82
N LEU A 5 4.72 13.98 -0.25
CA LEU A 5 4.69 13.76 1.20
C LEU A 5 5.58 14.76 1.94
N GLY A 6 6.79 15.05 1.43
CA GLY A 6 7.69 16.04 2.02
C GLY A 6 7.19 17.49 1.95
N ARG A 7 6.28 17.80 1.02
CA ARG A 7 5.68 19.14 0.86
C ARG A 7 4.26 19.26 1.41
N ARG A 8 3.65 18.17 1.89
CA ARG A 8 2.26 18.13 2.34
C ARG A 8 1.93 19.18 3.41
N GLU A 9 2.86 19.48 4.30
CA GLU A 9 2.63 20.47 5.37
C GLU A 9 2.80 21.92 4.91
N LEU A 10 3.46 22.13 3.76
CA LEU A 10 3.76 23.47 3.22
C LEU A 10 2.86 23.82 2.04
N ASP A 11 2.37 22.83 1.30
CA ASP A 11 1.52 23.01 0.12
C ASP A 11 0.23 22.19 0.23
N HIS A 12 -0.89 22.92 0.35
CA HIS A 12 -2.22 22.35 0.40
C HIS A 12 -2.59 21.56 -0.88
N ARG A 13 -2.00 21.87 -2.04
CA ARG A 13 -2.19 21.09 -3.28
C ARG A 13 -1.48 19.75 -3.18
N ALA A 14 -0.30 19.71 -2.57
CA ALA A 14 0.43 18.46 -2.34
C ALA A 14 -0.35 17.55 -1.38
N ALA A 15 -0.88 18.09 -0.29
CA ALA A 15 -1.76 17.33 0.61
C ALA A 15 -2.99 16.76 -0.12
N LYS A 16 -3.72 17.59 -0.87
CA LYS A 16 -4.87 17.14 -1.67
C LYS A 16 -4.53 16.09 -2.72
N ALA A 17 -3.36 16.19 -3.35
CA ALA A 17 -2.91 15.19 -4.33
C ALA A 17 -2.69 13.83 -3.67
N VAL A 18 -2.10 13.82 -2.47
CA VAL A 18 -1.91 12.60 -1.67
C VAL A 18 -3.25 12.00 -1.26
N ASP A 19 -4.17 12.82 -0.79
CA ASP A 19 -5.51 12.37 -0.37
C ASP A 19 -6.30 11.80 -1.55
N LEU A 20 -6.28 12.48 -2.70
CA LEU A 20 -6.94 12.02 -3.91
C LEU A 20 -6.35 10.68 -4.39
N PHE A 21 -5.03 10.54 -4.34
CA PHE A 21 -4.36 9.29 -4.66
C PHE A 21 -4.84 8.16 -3.74
N CYS A 22 -4.81 8.38 -2.42
CA CYS A 22 -5.25 7.37 -1.45
C CYS A 22 -6.72 7.01 -1.63
N CYS A 23 -7.58 8.01 -1.86
CA CYS A 23 -9.00 7.81 -2.14
C CYS A 23 -9.21 6.94 -3.39
N ARG A 24 -8.49 7.22 -4.47
CA ARG A 24 -8.61 6.45 -5.72
C ARG A 24 -8.21 4.99 -5.54
N VAL A 25 -7.12 4.73 -4.79
CA VAL A 25 -6.69 3.37 -4.46
C VAL A 25 -7.75 2.66 -3.62
N LYS A 26 -8.32 3.30 -2.59
CA LYS A 26 -9.42 2.75 -1.79
C LYS A 26 -10.63 2.38 -2.64
N THR A 27 -11.04 3.27 -3.55
CA THR A 27 -12.16 2.99 -4.46
C THR A 27 -11.90 1.77 -5.32
N ALA A 28 -10.68 1.60 -5.84
CA ALA A 28 -10.31 0.43 -6.63
C ALA A 28 -10.37 -0.86 -5.80
N ILE A 29 -9.82 -0.84 -4.58
CA ILE A 29 -9.88 -1.99 -3.66
C ILE A 29 -11.33 -2.36 -3.34
N GLY A 30 -12.16 -1.37 -2.98
CA GLY A 30 -13.57 -1.61 -2.67
C GLY A 30 -14.35 -2.15 -3.86
N ALA A 31 -14.14 -1.60 -5.05
CA ALA A 31 -14.78 -2.09 -6.27
C ALA A 31 -14.38 -3.54 -6.59
N LEU A 32 -13.08 -3.87 -6.53
CA LEU A 32 -12.59 -5.23 -6.76
C LEU A 32 -13.11 -6.20 -5.70
N SER A 33 -13.13 -5.77 -4.42
CA SER A 33 -13.66 -6.59 -3.33
C SER A 33 -15.14 -6.89 -3.52
N ALA A 34 -15.92 -5.91 -3.98
CA ALA A 34 -17.34 -6.09 -4.27
C ALA A 34 -17.56 -7.04 -5.46
N VAL A 35 -16.73 -6.94 -6.51
CA VAL A 35 -16.79 -7.83 -7.69
C VAL A 35 -16.41 -9.27 -7.34
N LEU A 36 -15.39 -9.45 -6.50
CA LEU A 36 -14.87 -10.77 -6.09
C LEU A 36 -15.69 -11.41 -4.96
N GLY A 37 -16.64 -10.69 -4.36
CA GLY A 37 -17.45 -11.17 -3.24
C GLY A 37 -16.71 -11.18 -1.90
N GLY A 38 -15.56 -10.51 -1.81
CA GLY A 38 -14.72 -10.46 -0.63
C GLY A 38 -13.30 -10.00 -0.94
N LEU A 39 -12.48 -9.93 0.10
CA LEU A 39 -11.05 -9.66 0.00
C LEU A 39 -10.32 -10.54 1.01
N ASP A 40 -9.42 -11.41 0.52
CA ASP A 40 -8.64 -12.31 1.35
C ASP A 40 -7.26 -11.74 1.71
N SER A 41 -6.57 -11.16 0.73
CA SER A 41 -5.25 -10.56 0.94
C SER A 41 -5.10 -9.29 0.11
N LEU A 42 -4.36 -8.31 0.64
CA LEU A 42 -4.02 -7.07 -0.05
C LEU A 42 -2.51 -6.93 -0.12
N VAL A 43 -1.93 -7.10 -1.30
CA VAL A 43 -0.48 -6.98 -1.50
C VAL A 43 -0.15 -5.60 -2.04
N PHE A 44 0.74 -4.87 -1.37
CA PHE A 44 1.34 -3.67 -1.92
C PHE A 44 2.68 -4.04 -2.55
N SER A 45 2.74 -3.97 -3.89
CA SER A 45 3.98 -4.19 -4.66
C SER A 45 4.47 -2.88 -5.29
N ASP A 46 5.78 -2.86 -5.60
CA ASP A 46 6.48 -1.79 -6.34
C ASP A 46 6.50 -0.41 -5.64
N GLY A 47 7.30 0.51 -6.17
CA GLY A 47 7.93 1.64 -5.48
C GLY A 47 7.06 2.48 -4.54
N ILE A 48 5.83 2.84 -4.92
CA ILE A 48 4.95 3.68 -4.07
C ILE A 48 4.34 2.87 -2.93
N GLY A 49 3.96 1.61 -3.19
CA GLY A 49 3.43 0.70 -2.18
C GLY A 49 4.50 0.21 -1.20
N GLU A 50 5.72 -0.03 -1.69
CA GLU A 50 6.85 -0.51 -0.88
C GLU A 50 7.49 0.60 -0.04
N ASN A 51 7.79 1.76 -0.64
CA ASN A 51 8.62 2.80 0.00
C ASN A 51 7.84 3.86 0.80
N SER A 52 6.50 3.83 0.81
CA SER A 52 5.70 4.87 1.47
C SER A 52 4.75 4.28 2.53
N PRO A 53 5.22 4.03 3.76
CA PRO A 53 4.39 3.49 4.83
C PRO A 53 3.19 4.38 5.18
N GLU A 54 3.34 5.71 5.07
CA GLU A 54 2.23 6.65 5.27
C GLU A 54 1.09 6.45 4.26
N VAL A 55 1.43 6.14 3.01
CA VAL A 55 0.43 5.90 1.96
C VAL A 55 -0.33 4.60 2.24
N ARG A 56 0.37 3.54 2.65
CA ARG A 56 -0.28 2.28 3.06
C ARG A 56 -1.24 2.51 4.22
N ARG A 57 -0.81 3.26 5.24
CA ARG A 57 -1.67 3.63 6.38
C ARG A 57 -2.90 4.39 5.91
N CYS A 58 -2.71 5.43 5.11
CA CYS A 58 -3.81 6.26 4.63
C CYS A 58 -4.79 5.46 3.77
N VAL A 59 -4.32 4.52 2.93
CA VAL A 59 -5.16 3.63 2.11
C VAL A 59 -5.92 2.61 2.97
N CYS A 60 -5.30 2.03 3.99
CA CYS A 60 -5.97 1.02 4.83
C CYS A 60 -6.92 1.62 5.86
N GLU A 61 -6.76 2.90 6.20
CA GLU A 61 -7.69 3.63 7.05
C GLU A 61 -9.11 3.62 6.46
N GLY A 62 -10.08 3.09 7.20
CA GLY A 62 -11.47 2.95 6.75
C GLY A 62 -11.76 1.71 5.88
N LEU A 63 -10.78 0.81 5.65
CA LEU A 63 -11.02 -0.51 5.04
C LEU A 63 -11.16 -1.63 6.09
N GLU A 64 -11.32 -1.26 7.36
CA GLU A 64 -11.49 -2.16 8.50
C GLU A 64 -12.69 -3.11 8.32
N PHE A 65 -13.75 -2.64 7.66
CA PHE A 65 -14.94 -3.43 7.35
C PHE A 65 -14.66 -4.59 6.38
N LEU A 66 -13.61 -4.50 5.56
CA LEU A 66 -13.13 -5.60 4.70
C LEU A 66 -12.21 -6.56 5.48
N GLY A 67 -11.92 -6.28 6.75
CA GLY A 67 -10.98 -7.04 7.58
C GLY A 67 -9.52 -6.65 7.37
N ILE A 68 -9.25 -5.51 6.72
CA ILE A 68 -7.90 -4.98 6.53
C ILE A 68 -7.56 -4.11 7.74
N ALA A 69 -6.60 -4.54 8.56
CA ALA A 69 -6.04 -3.75 9.65
C ALA A 69 -4.52 -3.61 9.44
N LEU A 70 -4.02 -2.38 9.42
CA LEU A 70 -2.60 -2.12 9.29
C LEU A 70 -1.97 -2.08 10.68
N ASP A 71 -1.39 -3.20 11.12
CA ASP A 71 -0.66 -3.24 12.38
C ASP A 71 0.67 -2.49 12.23
N GLY A 72 0.95 -1.58 13.17
CA GLY A 72 2.14 -0.70 13.15
C GLY A 72 3.47 -1.44 13.34
N GLY A 73 3.42 -2.75 13.54
CA GLY A 73 4.58 -3.62 13.59
C GLY A 73 4.16 -5.02 13.97
N VAL A 74 4.73 -6.01 13.28
CA VAL A 74 4.67 -7.45 13.57
C VAL A 74 3.43 -8.18 13.04
N LYS A 75 3.74 -9.10 12.12
CA LYS A 75 2.91 -10.22 11.66
C LYS A 75 2.01 -10.79 12.78
N ARG A 76 0.68 -10.68 12.64
CA ARG A 76 -0.24 -11.68 13.19
C ARG A 76 -1.55 -11.78 12.41
N SER A 77 -1.56 -12.79 11.55
CA SER A 77 -2.68 -13.45 10.89
C SER A 77 -4.11 -13.08 11.34
N ARG A 78 -4.85 -12.40 10.47
CA ARG A 78 -6.22 -12.84 10.10
C ARG A 78 -6.75 -12.41 8.73
N ARG A 79 -5.94 -11.75 7.88
CA ARG A 79 -5.98 -11.66 6.39
C ARG A 79 -4.82 -10.73 6.00
N THR A 80 -3.79 -11.22 5.30
CA THR A 80 -2.45 -10.58 5.31
C THR A 80 -2.33 -9.43 4.32
N VAL A 81 -1.75 -8.32 4.80
CA VAL A 81 -1.15 -7.30 3.93
C VAL A 81 0.29 -7.72 3.70
N ASP A 82 0.56 -8.40 2.60
CA ASP A 82 1.92 -8.80 2.26
C ASP A 82 2.63 -7.67 1.49
N LEU A 83 3.91 -7.47 1.81
CA LEU A 83 4.79 -6.59 1.04
C LEU A 83 5.62 -7.49 0.15
N ASP A 84 5.40 -7.39 -1.16
CA ASP A 84 6.22 -8.11 -2.13
C ASP A 84 7.59 -7.44 -2.20
N ARG A 85 8.50 -7.88 -1.32
CA ARG A 85 9.93 -7.61 -1.47
C ARG A 85 10.41 -8.60 -2.51
N SER A 86 10.36 -8.20 -3.77
CA SER A 86 11.02 -8.92 -4.86
C SER A 86 12.44 -9.25 -4.39
N GLU A 87 12.65 -10.53 -4.12
CA GLU A 87 13.97 -11.08 -3.87
C GLU A 87 14.83 -10.70 -5.08
N ARG A 88 15.84 -9.90 -4.79
CA ARG A 88 16.92 -9.61 -5.73
C ARG A 88 17.64 -10.95 -5.92
N ASP A 89 17.23 -11.71 -6.93
CA ASP A 89 17.90 -12.95 -7.32
C ASP A 89 19.39 -12.63 -7.56
N PRO A 90 20.33 -13.12 -6.73
CA PRO A 90 21.73 -12.94 -7.01
C PRO A 90 22.06 -13.87 -8.17
N SER A 91 22.06 -13.31 -9.39
CA SER A 91 22.50 -14.02 -10.59
C SER A 91 23.82 -14.77 -10.29
N PRO A 92 23.90 -16.10 -10.46
CA PRO A 92 25.13 -16.81 -10.23
C PRO A 92 26.13 -16.35 -11.29
N GLY A 93 27.16 -15.65 -10.83
CA GLY A 93 28.29 -15.22 -11.65
C GLY A 93 28.87 -16.43 -12.38
N HIS A 94 28.67 -16.48 -13.68
CA HIS A 94 29.42 -17.37 -14.55
C HIS A 94 30.75 -16.66 -14.82
N THR A 95 31.74 -16.98 -13.98
CA THR A 95 33.14 -16.84 -14.34
C THR A 95 33.42 -17.76 -15.51
N ASN A 96 33.84 -17.19 -16.64
CA ASN A 96 34.61 -17.89 -17.67
C ASN A 96 36.01 -17.30 -17.68
#